data_AF-A0A2N5AMV2-F1
#
_entry.id   AF-A0A2N5AMV2-F1
#
_cell.length_a   1.000
_cell.length_b   1.000
_cell.length_c   1.000
_cell.angle_alpha   90.00
_cell.angle_beta   90.00
_cell.angle_gamma   90.00
#
_symmetry.space_group_name_H-M   'P 1'
#
loop_
_entity.id
_entity.type
_entity.pdbx_description
1 polymer ?
#
loop_
_entity_poly.entity_id
_entity_poly.type
_entity_poly.pdbx_seq_one_letter_code
_entity_poly.pdbx_strand_id
1 'polypeptide(L)'
;NGAIPKNVMIRGHACADTRRFHQEAKRLGLPAHGAMFPTAIPDFFIRFLTEENELVVDPFAGSLKTGLAAERLNRRWMCFDSILEWLRISATGFFSDFPGFEMNPIIDNGELFA
;
A
#
# COMPACT_ATOMS: atom_id res chain seq x y z
N ASN A 1 -13.68 -22.23 8.66
CA ASN A 1 -13.93 -22.39 10.12
C ASN A 1 -14.32 -21.03 10.68
N GLY A 2 -15.60 -20.77 10.93
CA GLY A 2 -16.14 -19.47 11.40
C GLY A 2 -15.76 -19.13 12.85
N ALA A 3 -14.46 -19.21 13.16
CA ALA A 3 -13.94 -18.84 14.47
C ALA A 3 -13.97 -17.31 14.62
N ILE A 4 -14.53 -16.84 15.73
CA ILE A 4 -14.59 -15.42 16.07
C ILE A 4 -13.16 -14.89 16.25
N PRO A 5 -12.76 -13.80 15.56
CA PRO A 5 -11.45 -13.19 15.74
C PRO A 5 -11.22 -12.75 17.18
N LYS A 6 -10.01 -12.96 17.70
CA LYS A 6 -9.60 -12.42 19.01
C LYS A 6 -9.36 -10.91 18.91
N ASN A 7 -9.46 -10.21 20.03
CA ASN A 7 -9.15 -8.78 20.15
C ASN A 7 -7.66 -8.44 19.99
N VAL A 8 -6.77 -9.45 19.96
CA VAL A 8 -5.32 -9.27 19.73
C VAL A 8 -4.93 -9.91 18.40
N MET A 9 -4.39 -9.08 17.49
CA MET A 9 -3.84 -9.52 16.21
C MET A 9 -2.32 -9.57 16.28
N ILE A 10 -1.74 -10.77 16.15
CA ILE A 10 -0.28 -10.96 16.09
C ILE A 10 0.14 -11.09 14.63
N ARG A 11 0.92 -10.14 14.12
CA ARG A 11 1.49 -10.13 12.76
C ARG A 11 2.93 -9.62 12.80
N GLY A 12 3.84 -10.29 12.09
CA GLY A 12 5.20 -9.81 11.90
C GLY A 12 5.28 -8.77 10.79
N HIS A 13 6.15 -7.77 10.94
CA HIS A 13 6.37 -6.73 9.93
C HIS A 13 6.89 -7.27 8.59
N ALA A 14 7.65 -8.37 8.62
CA ALA A 14 8.22 -8.96 7.42
C ALA A 14 7.16 -9.67 6.58
N CYS A 15 6.91 -9.17 5.36
CA CYS A 15 6.05 -9.82 4.38
C CYS A 15 6.62 -9.63 2.95
N ALA A 16 6.08 -10.36 1.97
CA ALA A 16 6.50 -10.25 0.58
C ALA A 16 6.37 -8.81 0.05
N ASP A 17 5.25 -8.15 0.35
CA ASP A 17 5.03 -6.78 -0.11
C ASP A 17 6.00 -5.78 0.57
N THR A 18 6.40 -6.00 1.83
CA THR A 18 7.41 -5.17 2.50
C THR A 18 8.78 -5.34 1.83
N ARG A 19 9.15 -6.57 1.47
CA ARG A 19 10.39 -6.82 0.71
C ARG A 19 10.35 -6.18 -0.68
N ARG A 20 9.22 -6.28 -1.38
CA ARG A 20 9.01 -5.65 -2.70
C ARG A 20 9.17 -4.13 -2.61
N PHE A 21 8.59 -3.48 -1.59
CA PHE A 21 8.80 -2.05 -1.34
C PHE A 21 10.28 -1.69 -1.19
N HIS A 22 11.01 -2.42 -0.33
CA HIS A 22 12.43 -2.14 -0.10
C HIS A 22 13.30 -2.37 -1.34
N GLN A 23 13.00 -3.41 -2.12
CA GLN A 23 13.67 -3.68 -3.40
C GLN A 23 13.42 -2.54 -4.39
N GLU A 24 12.20 -2.04 -4.45
CA GLU A 24 11.84 -0.93 -5.34
C GLU A 24 12.44 0.40 -4.90
N ALA A 25 12.43 0.70 -3.60
CA ALA A 25 13.12 1.86 -3.03
C ALA A 25 14.61 1.84 -3.42
N LYS A 26 15.27 0.69 -3.28
CA LYS A 26 16.65 0.49 -3.70
C LYS A 26 16.84 0.68 -5.21
N ARG A 27 15.93 0.15 -6.04
CA ARG A 27 15.98 0.28 -7.50
C ARG A 27 15.90 1.74 -7.94
N LEU A 28 15.04 2.53 -7.28
CA LEU A 28 14.84 3.95 -7.56
C LEU A 28 15.87 4.87 -6.90
N GLY A 29 16.69 4.36 -5.98
CA GLY A 29 17.61 5.18 -5.19
C GLY A 29 16.91 6.10 -4.18
N LEU A 30 15.70 5.75 -3.73
CA LEU A 30 14.86 6.54 -2.84
C LEU A 30 14.87 5.99 -1.39
N PRO A 31 14.67 6.85 -0.38
CA PRO A 31 14.61 6.41 1.01
C PRO A 31 13.36 5.57 1.28
N ALA A 32 13.56 4.40 1.90
CA ALA A 32 12.45 3.55 2.31
C ALA A 32 11.72 4.11 3.55
N HIS A 33 10.40 3.94 3.60
CA HIS A 33 9.58 4.25 4.75
C HIS A 33 9.96 3.39 5.98
N GLY A 34 10.31 4.05 7.10
CA GLY A 34 10.82 3.37 8.30
C GLY A 34 9.79 2.64 9.17
N ALA A 35 8.51 3.04 9.11
CA ALA A 35 7.45 2.55 10.00
C ALA A 35 6.26 1.87 9.27
N MET A 36 6.53 0.86 8.43
CA MET A 36 5.46 0.16 7.70
C MET A 36 4.80 -0.96 8.52
N PHE A 37 3.49 -1.15 8.35
CA PHE A 37 2.79 -2.36 8.79
C PHE A 37 2.72 -3.41 7.66
N PRO A 38 2.54 -4.71 7.98
CA PRO A 38 2.35 -5.74 6.96
C PRO A 38 0.96 -5.65 6.33
N THR A 39 0.82 -5.92 5.03
CA THR A 39 -0.45 -5.88 4.28
C THR A 39 -1.56 -6.75 4.88
N ALA A 40 -1.20 -7.78 5.67
CA ALA A 40 -2.15 -8.63 6.37
C ALA A 40 -2.98 -7.90 7.45
N ILE A 41 -2.53 -6.73 7.92
CA ILE A 41 -3.30 -5.90 8.86
C ILE A 41 -4.48 -5.22 8.14
N PRO A 42 -4.29 -4.40 7.10
CA PRO A 42 -5.42 -3.80 6.40
C PRO A 42 -6.29 -4.84 5.70
N ASP A 43 -5.73 -5.93 5.14
CA ASP A 43 -6.54 -7.00 4.51
C ASP A 43 -7.61 -7.54 5.47
N PHE A 44 -7.25 -7.79 6.74
CA PHE A 44 -8.20 -8.26 7.74
C PHE A 44 -9.33 -7.25 7.97
N PHE A 45 -8.99 -5.98 8.21
CA PHE A 45 -10.01 -4.96 8.52
C PHE A 45 -10.89 -4.63 7.32
N ILE A 46 -10.33 -4.63 6.10
CA ILE A 46 -11.11 -4.40 4.88
C ILE A 46 -12.10 -5.55 4.68
N ARG A 47 -11.68 -6.81 4.81
CA ARG A 47 -12.61 -7.96 4.75
C ARG A 47 -13.67 -7.94 5.85
N PHE A 48 -13.32 -7.44 7.03
CA PHE A 48 -14.20 -7.46 8.20
C PHE A 48 -15.22 -6.32 8.21
N LEU A 49 -14.87 -5.16 7.65
CA LEU A 49 -15.63 -3.91 7.78
C LEU A 49 -16.22 -3.40 6.46
N THR A 50 -15.94 -4.05 5.32
CA THR A 50 -16.39 -3.60 4.01
C THR A 50 -16.81 -4.75 3.11
N GLU A 51 -17.62 -4.44 2.09
CA GLU A 51 -17.96 -5.30 0.97
C GLU A 51 -17.19 -4.90 -0.31
N GLU A 52 -17.23 -5.73 -1.35
CA GLU A 52 -16.67 -5.36 -2.65
C GLU A 52 -17.29 -4.06 -3.19
N ASN A 53 -16.50 -3.27 -3.93
CA ASN A 53 -16.83 -1.95 -4.48
C ASN A 53 -17.06 -0.81 -3.47
N GLU A 54 -17.09 -1.09 -2.17
CA GLU A 54 -17.07 -0.04 -1.15
C GLU A 54 -15.74 0.73 -1.13
N LEU A 55 -15.77 1.92 -0.55
CA LEU A 55 -14.63 2.84 -0.53
C LEU A 55 -13.81 2.68 0.75
N VAL A 56 -12.52 2.39 0.59
CA VAL A 56 -11.50 2.42 1.66
C VAL A 56 -10.67 3.70 1.53
N VAL A 57 -10.53 4.47 2.60
CA VAL A 57 -9.73 5.69 2.61
C VAL A 57 -8.62 5.60 3.64
N ASP A 58 -7.39 5.96 3.24
CA ASP A 58 -6.26 6.09 4.14
C ASP A 58 -5.58 7.47 3.96
N PRO A 59 -5.75 8.40 4.90
CA PRO A 59 -5.16 9.74 4.80
C PRO A 59 -3.65 9.78 5.11
N PHE A 60 -3.05 8.70 5.60
CA PHE A 60 -1.65 8.62 6.02
C PHE A 60 -1.03 7.31 5.52
N ALA A 61 -1.11 7.11 4.22
CA ALA A 61 -1.00 5.79 3.63
C ALA A 61 0.44 5.26 3.57
N GLY A 62 1.45 6.10 3.71
CA GLY A 62 2.86 5.74 3.69
C GLY A 62 3.20 4.86 2.49
N SER A 63 3.50 3.58 2.75
CA SER A 63 3.80 2.59 1.71
C SER A 63 2.58 1.98 1.01
N LEU A 64 1.41 2.63 1.03
CA LEU A 64 0.15 2.22 0.38
C LEU A 64 -0.29 0.78 0.65
N LYS A 65 -0.01 0.27 1.84
CA LYS A 65 -0.41 -1.08 2.23
C LYS A 65 -1.92 -1.23 2.32
N THR A 66 -2.62 -0.18 2.77
CA THR A 66 -4.09 -0.13 2.79
C THR A 66 -4.66 -0.17 1.38
N GLY A 67 -4.16 0.69 0.48
CA GLY A 67 -4.57 0.70 -0.93
C GLY A 67 -4.29 -0.63 -1.64
N LEU A 68 -3.12 -1.24 -1.42
CA LEU A 68 -2.76 -2.53 -2.01
C LEU A 68 -3.70 -3.66 -1.52
N ALA A 69 -4.05 -3.66 -0.24
CA ALA A 69 -5.02 -4.62 0.29
C ALA A 69 -6.41 -4.37 -0.31
N ALA A 70 -6.86 -3.12 -0.38
CA ALA A 70 -8.16 -2.75 -0.95
C ALA A 70 -8.27 -3.16 -2.44
N GLU A 71 -7.24 -2.86 -3.23
CA GLU A 71 -7.14 -3.22 -4.65
C GLU A 71 -7.27 -4.73 -4.85
N ARG A 72 -6.48 -5.53 -4.12
CA ARG A 72 -6.54 -7.01 -4.18
C ARG A 72 -7.88 -7.60 -3.72
N LEU A 73 -8.66 -6.82 -2.99
CA LEU A 73 -9.96 -7.19 -2.47
C LEU A 73 -11.12 -6.61 -3.30
N ASN A 74 -10.88 -6.02 -4.47
CA ASN A 74 -11.92 -5.40 -5.29
C ASN A 74 -12.68 -4.27 -4.54
N ARG A 75 -11.99 -3.48 -3.71
CA ARG A 75 -12.54 -2.26 -3.12
C ARG A 75 -12.07 -1.05 -3.91
N ARG A 76 -12.90 -0.01 -3.96
CA ARG A 76 -12.43 1.31 -4.39
C ARG A 76 -11.57 1.87 -3.26
N TRP A 77 -10.53 2.64 -3.58
CA TRP A 77 -9.69 3.21 -2.55
C TRP A 77 -9.17 4.59 -2.91
N MET A 78 -8.90 5.39 -1.87
CA MET A 78 -8.18 6.65 -1.96
C MET A 78 -7.16 6.70 -0.84
N CYS A 79 -5.89 6.85 -1.20
CA CYS A 79 -4.79 6.93 -0.26
C CYS A 79 -4.01 8.22 -0.46
N PHE A 80 -3.60 8.84 0.64
CA PHE A 80 -2.89 10.11 0.63
C PHE A 80 -1.65 10.02 1.52
N ASP A 81 -0.58 10.68 1.11
CA ASP A 81 0.59 10.91 1.93
C ASP A 81 1.28 12.21 1.47
N SER A 82 1.96 12.89 2.39
CA SER A 82 2.75 14.09 2.08
C SER A 82 4.12 13.76 1.47
N ILE A 83 4.61 12.53 1.63
CA ILE A 83 5.94 12.12 1.16
C ILE A 83 5.80 11.42 -0.19
N LEU A 84 6.08 12.17 -1.25
CA LEU A 84 5.90 11.73 -2.62
C LEU A 84 6.83 10.55 -3.00
N GLU A 85 8.00 10.43 -2.36
CA GLU A 85 8.93 9.32 -2.59
C GLU A 85 8.28 7.99 -2.25
N TRP A 86 7.55 7.92 -1.13
CA TRP A 86 6.87 6.71 -0.70
C TRP A 86 5.74 6.34 -1.67
N LEU A 87 4.99 7.34 -2.13
CA LEU A 87 3.95 7.14 -3.13
C LEU A 87 4.52 6.62 -4.45
N ARG A 88 5.66 7.17 -4.92
CA ARG A 88 6.33 6.69 -6.14
C ARG A 88 6.80 5.25 -6.01
N ILE A 89 7.50 4.93 -4.91
CA ILE A 89 7.98 3.56 -4.64
C ILE A 89 6.80 2.57 -4.60
N SER A 90 5.69 2.96 -3.97
CA SER A 90 4.50 2.11 -3.92
C SER A 90 3.80 1.98 -5.28
N ALA A 91 3.67 3.07 -6.03
CA ALA A 91 3.05 3.07 -7.36
C ALA A 91 3.76 2.09 -8.29
N THR A 92 5.06 2.24 -8.47
CA THR A 92 5.86 1.36 -9.35
C THR A 92 6.05 -0.03 -8.75
N GLY A 93 6.17 -0.12 -7.42
CA GLY A 93 6.43 -1.34 -6.70
C GLY A 93 5.21 -2.23 -6.48
N PHE A 94 3.99 -1.72 -6.59
CA PHE A 94 2.78 -2.53 -6.34
C PHE A 94 1.74 -2.45 -7.44
N PHE A 95 1.58 -1.28 -8.05
CA PHE A 95 0.40 -0.99 -8.86
C PHE A 95 0.67 -1.04 -10.37
N SER A 96 1.93 -1.00 -10.80
CA SER A 96 2.34 -1.03 -12.22
C SER A 96 1.82 -2.22 -13.03
N ASP A 97 1.50 -3.34 -12.37
CA ASP A 97 0.97 -4.55 -13.00
C ASP A 97 -0.58 -4.60 -13.02
N PHE A 98 -1.26 -3.63 -12.38
CA PHE A 98 -2.72 -3.60 -12.33
C PHE A 98 -3.31 -2.94 -13.59
N PRO A 99 -4.45 -3.44 -14.11
CA PRO A 99 -5.12 -2.83 -15.25
C PRO A 99 -5.50 -1.37 -14.97
N GLY A 100 -5.24 -0.49 -15.94
CA GLY A 100 -5.58 0.94 -15.82
C GLY A 100 -4.66 1.72 -14.89
N PHE A 101 -3.49 1.17 -14.53
CA PHE A 101 -2.47 1.93 -13.80
C PHE A 101 -2.01 3.14 -14.62
N GLU A 102 -2.19 4.30 -14.04
CA GLU A 102 -1.67 5.57 -14.53
C GLU A 102 -0.92 6.26 -13.39
N MET A 103 0.18 6.92 -13.73
CA MET A 103 0.96 7.70 -12.79
C MET A 103 1.20 9.07 -13.39
N ASN A 104 1.03 10.11 -12.57
CA ASN A 104 1.32 11.47 -13.01
C ASN A 104 2.81 11.55 -13.43
N PRO A 105 3.13 11.98 -14.67
CA PRO A 105 4.51 12.07 -15.16
C PRO A 105 5.45 12.87 -14.26
N ILE A 106 4.90 13.83 -13.53
CA ILE A 106 5.63 14.65 -12.57
C ILE A 106 6.18 13.81 -11.40
N ILE A 107 5.46 12.77 -10.98
CA ILE A 107 5.92 11.78 -9.99
C ILE A 107 6.93 10.82 -10.63
N ASP A 108 6.77 10.49 -11.92
CA ASP A 108 7.61 9.55 -12.63
C ASP A 108 9.00 10.10 -12.99
N ASN A 109 9.09 11.34 -13.45
CA ASN A 109 10.34 11.93 -13.94
C ASN A 109 11.31 12.34 -12.83
N GLY A 110 10.85 12.30 -11.57
CA GLY A 110 11.67 12.62 -10.40
C GLY A 110 12.05 14.09 -10.26
N GLU A 111 11.56 14.97 -11.14
CA GLU A 111 11.82 16.42 -11.15
C GLU A 111 11.33 17.11 -9.86
N LEU A 112 10.39 16.49 -9.14
CA LEU A 112 9.87 16.97 -7.85
C LEU A 112 10.82 16.75 -6.66
N PHE A 113 11.81 15.88 -6.79
CA PHE A 113 12.71 15.48 -5.69
C PHE A 113 14.12 16.08 -5.81
N ALA A 114 14.34 16.93 -6.82
CA ALA A 114 15.61 17.60 -7.11
C ALA A 114 15.66 19.00 -6.47
#